data_AF-A0AAF0CCC9-F1
#
_entry.id   AF-A0AAF0CCC9-F1
#
_cell.length_a   1.000
_cell.length_b   1.000
_cell.length_c   1.000
_cell.angle_alpha   90.00
_cell.angle_beta   90.00
_cell.angle_gamma   90.00
#
_symmetry.space_group_name_H-M   'P 1'
#
loop_
_entity.id
_entity.type
_entity.pdbx_description
1 polymer ?
#
loop_
_entity_poly.entity_id
_entity_poly.type
_entity_poly.pdbx_seq_one_letter_code
_entity_poly.pdbx_strand_id
1 'polypeptide(L)'
;MRRIFAAAIAFVSLSQTAAAEQLWLTMDQVRPYKLDNPAQSIVVGNPAIADVTVQDNTNVLLFGKAPGLTNIYVFNEQGEAVKNLIIRVRTPSADMLTVHRGVARTTYNCTTNCEATVTVGDDNTTFQGVAAQVQNKFSQATSLAQADKEN
;
A
#
# COMPACT_ATOMS: atom_id res chain seq x y z
N MET A 1 -42.47 5.85 60.30
CA MET A 1 -42.07 4.78 59.35
C MET A 1 -41.45 5.44 58.13
N ARG A 2 -40.13 5.31 57.92
CA ARG A 2 -39.40 5.98 56.83
C ARG A 2 -38.70 4.89 56.02
N ARG A 3 -39.24 4.57 54.84
CA ARG A 3 -38.69 3.56 53.93
C ARG A 3 -37.68 4.24 53.00
N ILE A 4 -36.40 3.93 53.17
CA ILE A 4 -35.32 4.39 52.29
C ILE A 4 -35.23 3.38 51.14
N PHE A 5 -35.63 3.79 49.94
CA PHE A 5 -35.38 3.05 48.70
C PHE A 5 -33.99 3.41 48.19
N ALA A 6 -33.04 2.49 48.31
CA ALA A 6 -31.71 2.63 47.71
C ALA A 6 -31.79 2.19 46.23
N ALA A 7 -31.72 3.15 45.31
CA ALA A 7 -31.60 2.89 43.88
C ALA A 7 -30.13 2.60 43.53
N ALA A 8 -29.82 1.34 43.23
CA ALA A 8 -28.51 0.93 42.73
C ALA A 8 -28.40 1.30 41.25
N ILE A 9 -27.62 2.33 40.93
CA ILE A 9 -27.28 2.70 39.56
C ILE A 9 -26.14 1.81 39.10
N ALA A 10 -26.44 0.83 38.23
CA ALA A 10 -25.44 -0.02 37.60
C ALA A 10 -24.72 0.79 36.50
N PHE A 11 -23.44 1.13 36.73
CA PHE A 11 -22.55 1.67 35.71
C PHE A 11 -22.19 0.57 34.72
N VAL A 12 -22.74 0.63 33.50
CA VAL A 12 -22.32 -0.23 32.39
C VAL A 12 -21.13 0.43 31.71
N SER A 13 -19.94 -0.10 31.94
CA SER A 13 -18.72 0.33 31.26
C SER A 13 -18.74 -0.17 29.80
N LEU A 14 -18.93 0.72 28.84
CA LEU A 14 -18.70 0.40 27.43
C LEU A 14 -17.19 0.40 27.15
N SER A 15 -16.60 -0.79 27.01
CA SER A 15 -15.24 -0.92 26.49
C SER A 15 -15.23 -0.65 24.98
N GLN A 16 -14.66 0.48 24.55
CA GLN A 16 -14.31 0.69 23.15
C GLN A 16 -13.07 -0.13 22.82
N THR A 17 -13.25 -1.26 22.13
CA THR A 17 -12.16 -1.91 21.42
C THR A 17 -11.64 -0.98 20.32
N ALA A 18 -10.37 -0.59 20.39
CA ALA A 18 -9.70 0.12 19.32
C ALA A 18 -9.73 -0.74 18.05
N ALA A 19 -10.60 -0.39 17.11
CA ALA A 19 -10.71 -1.09 15.83
C ALA A 19 -9.46 -0.78 14.98
N ALA A 20 -8.85 -1.83 14.41
CA ALA A 20 -7.79 -1.64 13.43
C ALA A 20 -8.36 -0.96 12.18
N GLU A 21 -7.72 0.12 11.73
CA GLU A 21 -8.19 0.88 10.58
C GLU A 21 -7.78 0.17 9.30
N GLN A 22 -8.75 -0.13 8.42
CA GLN A 22 -8.47 -0.79 7.15
C GLN A 22 -8.29 0.25 6.03
N LEU A 23 -7.14 0.20 5.36
CA LEU A 23 -6.78 1.09 4.28
C LEU A 23 -6.57 0.31 2.97
N TRP A 24 -7.17 0.82 1.90
CA TRP A 24 -6.94 0.32 0.56
C TRP A 24 -5.88 1.17 -0.15
N LEU A 25 -4.88 0.51 -0.72
CA LEU A 25 -3.90 1.09 -1.64
C LEU A 25 -4.05 0.43 -3.01
N THR A 26 -3.72 1.19 -4.04
CA THR A 26 -3.55 0.65 -5.38
C THR A 26 -2.05 0.38 -5.59
N MET A 27 -1.72 -0.77 -6.15
CA MET A 27 -0.36 -1.09 -6.56
C MET A 27 0.18 -0.02 -7.52
N ASP A 28 1.47 0.28 -7.42
CA ASP A 28 2.19 1.30 -8.20
C ASP A 28 1.66 2.72 -8.00
N GLN A 29 0.93 2.97 -6.91
CA GLN A 29 0.43 4.29 -6.53
C GLN A 29 0.83 4.65 -5.10
N VAL A 30 0.98 5.96 -4.87
CA VAL A 30 1.21 6.54 -3.54
C VAL A 30 -0.08 7.14 -3.01
N ARG A 31 -0.31 6.99 -1.70
CA ARG A 31 -1.42 7.61 -0.97
C ARG A 31 -0.87 8.36 0.24
N PRO A 32 -1.05 9.69 0.31
CA PRO A 32 -0.79 10.44 1.53
C PRO A 32 -1.71 9.96 2.66
N TYR A 33 -1.15 9.83 3.86
CA TYR A 33 -1.87 9.46 5.06
C TYR A 33 -1.41 10.35 6.21
N LYS A 34 -2.37 10.91 6.94
CA LYS A 34 -2.12 11.77 8.09
C LYS A 34 -2.33 10.98 9.37
N LEU A 35 -1.32 11.00 10.24
CA LEU A 35 -1.34 10.40 11.56
C LEU A 35 -2.05 11.32 12.56
N ASP A 36 -2.75 10.71 13.53
CA ASP A 36 -3.43 11.42 14.61
C ASP A 36 -2.43 12.05 15.60
N ASN A 37 -1.25 11.42 15.77
CA ASN A 37 -0.17 11.83 16.66
C ASN A 37 1.19 11.68 15.96
N PRO A 38 2.22 12.41 16.40
CA PRO A 38 3.60 12.23 15.94
C PRO A 38 4.07 10.77 16.02
N ALA A 39 4.62 10.24 14.92
CA ALA A 39 5.30 8.95 14.88
C ALA A 39 6.78 9.10 15.28
N GLN A 40 7.21 8.31 16.26
CA GLN A 40 8.63 8.13 16.55
C GLN A 40 9.24 7.06 15.65
N SER A 41 8.51 5.97 15.41
CA SER A 41 8.94 4.90 14.52
C SER A 41 7.76 4.21 13.85
N ILE A 42 8.01 3.61 12.69
CA ILE A 42 7.02 2.90 11.90
C ILE A 42 7.60 1.54 11.52
N VAL A 43 6.79 0.50 11.65
CA VAL A 43 7.15 -0.87 11.27
C VAL A 43 6.14 -1.39 10.26
N VAL A 44 6.65 -1.84 9.12
CA VAL A 44 5.84 -2.45 8.05
C VAL A 44 5.93 -3.96 8.18
N GLY A 45 4.78 -4.64 8.25
CA GLY A 45 4.75 -6.11 8.39
C GLY A 45 5.35 -6.84 7.18
N ASN A 46 5.06 -6.37 5.97
CA ASN A 46 5.64 -6.91 4.73
C ASN A 46 5.91 -5.78 3.70
N PRO A 47 7.18 -5.30 3.60
CA PRO A 47 7.61 -4.28 2.64
C PRO A 47 7.50 -4.66 1.16
N ALA A 48 7.26 -5.94 0.83
CA ALA A 48 7.01 -6.36 -0.55
C ALA A 48 5.56 -6.10 -1.00
N ILE A 49 4.62 -6.00 -0.06
CA ILE A 49 3.19 -5.73 -0.33
C ILE A 49 2.93 -4.22 -0.31
N ALA A 50 3.36 -3.55 0.75
CA ALA A 50 3.19 -2.11 0.92
C ALA A 50 4.43 -1.52 1.60
N ASP A 51 4.66 -0.23 1.42
CA ASP A 51 5.80 0.47 2.02
C ASP A 51 5.40 1.88 2.47
N VAL A 52 6.25 2.52 3.25
CA VAL A 52 5.99 3.85 3.83
C VAL A 52 7.21 4.74 3.75
N THR A 53 7.00 6.00 3.41
CA THR A 53 7.99 7.06 3.56
C THR A 53 7.45 8.13 4.49
N VAL A 54 8.23 8.51 5.49
CA VAL A 54 7.89 9.58 6.43
C VAL A 54 8.25 10.91 5.78
N GLN A 55 7.27 11.79 5.63
CA GLN A 55 7.50 13.15 5.14
C GLN A 55 7.78 14.10 6.32
N ASP A 56 7.00 13.96 7.39
CA ASP A 56 7.23 14.59 8.69
C ASP A 56 6.59 13.73 9.80
N ASN A 57 6.67 14.19 11.05
CA ASN A 57 6.19 13.43 12.20
C ASN A 57 4.72 13.01 12.12
N THR A 58 3.88 13.70 11.34
CA THR A 58 2.44 13.42 11.22
C THR A 58 1.98 13.06 9.81
N ASN A 59 2.82 13.24 8.80
CA ASN A 59 2.47 12.96 7.40
C ASN A 59 3.36 11.87 6.84
N VAL A 60 2.71 10.82 6.33
CA VAL A 60 3.39 9.68 5.71
C VAL A 60 2.82 9.42 4.32
N LEU A 61 3.68 8.91 3.45
CA LEU A 61 3.32 8.47 2.11
C LEU A 61 3.30 6.95 2.09
N LEU A 62 2.15 6.36 1.78
CA LEU A 62 1.97 4.92 1.71
C LEU A 62 2.01 4.46 0.26
N PHE A 63 2.80 3.42 -0.02
CA PHE A 63 2.99 2.88 -1.36
C PHE A 63 2.42 1.47 -1.45
N GLY A 64 1.57 1.21 -2.44
CA GLY A 64 1.17 -0.16 -2.80
C GLY A 64 2.20 -0.76 -3.75
N LYS A 65 2.76 -1.94 -3.44
CA LYS A 65 3.82 -2.58 -4.25
C LYS A 65 3.39 -3.88 -4.90
N ALA A 66 2.63 -4.71 -4.20
CA ALA A 66 2.11 -5.95 -4.76
C ALA A 66 0.74 -6.28 -4.15
N PRO A 67 -0.16 -6.98 -4.88
CA PRO A 67 -1.47 -7.34 -4.35
C PRO A 67 -1.33 -8.22 -3.11
N GLY A 68 -2.09 -7.91 -2.06
CA GLY A 68 -1.97 -8.63 -0.80
C GLY A 68 -2.60 -7.93 0.38
N LEU A 69 -2.42 -8.54 1.56
CA LEU A 69 -2.83 -8.00 2.85
C LEU A 69 -1.61 -7.95 3.76
N THR A 70 -1.36 -6.79 4.35
CA THR A 70 -0.29 -6.57 5.32
C THR A 70 -0.77 -5.53 6.34
N ASN A 71 0.12 -5.11 7.23
CA ASN A 71 -0.18 -4.04 8.16
C ASN A 71 1.03 -3.15 8.43
N ILE A 72 0.75 -1.97 9.00
CA ILE A 72 1.75 -0.99 9.40
C ILE A 72 1.45 -0.56 10.83
N TYR A 73 2.44 -0.73 11.71
CA TYR A 73 2.39 -0.24 13.07
C TYR A 73 3.11 1.10 13.19
N VAL A 74 2.50 2.01 13.94
CA VAL A 74 3.09 3.31 14.27
C VAL A 74 3.28 3.38 15.78
N PHE A 75 4.47 3.79 16.20
CA PHE A 75 4.85 3.89 17.61
C PHE A 75 5.13 5.34 17.99
N ASN A 76 4.80 5.70 19.23
CA ASN A 76 5.16 6.98 19.83
C ASN A 76 6.56 6.96 20.46
N GLU A 77 6.97 8.08 21.05
CA GLU A 77 8.26 8.25 21.73
C GLU A 77 8.46 7.28 22.91
N GLN A 78 7.37 6.82 23.52
CA GLN A 78 7.37 5.86 24.63
C GLN A 78 7.52 4.40 24.16
N GLY A 79 7.54 4.17 22.84
CA GLY A 79 7.61 2.82 22.25
C GLY A 79 6.27 2.07 22.25
N GLU A 80 5.17 2.77 22.52
CA GLU A 80 3.82 2.19 22.51
C GLU A 80 3.22 2.26 21.10
N ALA A 81 2.56 1.18 20.69
CA ALA A 81 1.85 1.13 19.41
C ALA A 81 0.60 2.01 19.47
N VAL A 82 0.65 3.18 18.84
CA VAL A 82 -0.47 4.15 18.80
C VAL A 82 -1.42 3.91 17.64
N LYS A 83 -0.97 3.20 16.59
CA LYS A 83 -1.82 2.87 15.45
C LYS A 83 -1.42 1.53 14.82
N ASN A 84 -2.42 0.79 14.36
CA ASN A 84 -2.27 -0.38 13.50
C ASN A 84 -3.16 -0.18 12.25
N LEU A 85 -2.52 -0.03 11.10
CA LEU A 85 -3.18 0.11 9.81
C LEU A 85 -3.18 -1.22 9.09
N ILE A 86 -4.35 -1.79 8.82
CA ILE A 86 -4.49 -2.99 7.97
C ILE A 86 -4.48 -2.54 6.52
N ILE A 87 -3.42 -2.86 5.79
CA ILE A 87 -3.21 -2.42 4.41
C ILE A 87 -3.61 -3.54 3.46
N ARG A 88 -4.56 -3.23 2.57
CA ARG A 88 -4.93 -4.11 1.46
C ARG A 88 -4.55 -3.46 0.13
N VAL A 89 -3.68 -4.12 -0.61
CA VAL A 89 -3.19 -3.65 -1.90
C VAL A 89 -3.91 -4.40 -3.01
N ARG A 90 -4.41 -3.67 -3.99
CA ARG A 90 -5.06 -4.22 -5.18
C ARG A 90 -4.33 -3.79 -6.45
N THR A 91 -4.43 -4.60 -7.50
CA THR A 91 -4.02 -4.21 -8.85
C THR A 91 -4.85 -3.00 -9.32
N PRO A 92 -4.27 -2.05 -10.08
CA PRO A 92 -5.05 -1.00 -10.71
C PRO A 92 -6.13 -1.60 -11.63
N SER A 93 -7.31 -1.00 -11.63
CA SER A 93 -8.45 -1.44 -12.47
C SER A 93 -8.95 -0.37 -13.43
N ALA A 94 -8.60 0.90 -13.21
CA ALA A 94 -8.92 1.96 -14.16
C ALA A 94 -8.02 1.83 -15.37
N ASP A 95 -8.60 1.91 -16.57
CA ASP A 95 -7.89 1.84 -17.86
C ASP A 95 -7.02 0.57 -18.00
N MET A 96 -7.38 -0.51 -17.33
CA MET A 96 -6.62 -1.78 -17.34
C MET A 96 -7.50 -2.91 -17.85
N LEU A 97 -6.95 -3.72 -18.77
CA LEU A 97 -7.59 -4.93 -19.30
C LEU A 97 -6.76 -6.14 -18.91
N THR A 98 -7.37 -7.10 -18.22
CA THR A 98 -6.75 -8.39 -17.92
C THR A 98 -7.38 -9.48 -18.77
N VAL A 99 -6.56 -10.20 -19.53
CA VAL A 99 -6.96 -11.32 -20.38
C VAL A 99 -6.51 -12.63 -19.73
N HIS A 100 -7.43 -13.57 -19.57
CA HIS A 100 -7.15 -14.92 -19.11
C HIS A 100 -7.28 -15.93 -20.25
N ARG A 101 -6.21 -16.69 -20.51
CA ARG A 101 -6.18 -17.82 -21.45
C ARG A 101 -5.81 -19.08 -20.68
N GLY A 102 -6.83 -19.77 -20.16
CA GLY A 102 -6.62 -20.81 -19.17
C GLY A 102 -6.00 -20.23 -17.90
N VAL A 103 -4.83 -20.75 -17.49
CA VAL A 103 -4.07 -20.25 -16.33
C VAL A 103 -3.16 -19.06 -16.65
N ALA A 104 -2.94 -18.77 -17.94
CA ALA A 104 -2.13 -17.63 -18.35
C ALA A 104 -2.94 -16.35 -18.19
N ARG A 105 -2.38 -15.38 -17.45
CA ARG A 105 -2.97 -14.06 -17.23
C ARG A 105 -2.07 -13.01 -17.88
N THR A 106 -2.63 -12.09 -18.64
CA THR A 106 -1.88 -10.98 -19.22
C THR A 106 -2.63 -9.68 -18.99
N THR A 107 -1.93 -8.63 -18.56
CA THR A 107 -2.52 -7.32 -18.27
C THR A 107 -2.03 -6.26 -19.25
N TYR A 108 -2.95 -5.39 -19.66
CA TYR A 108 -2.72 -4.28 -20.58
C TYR A 108 -3.21 -2.97 -19.94
N ASN A 109 -2.48 -1.89 -20.18
CA ASN A 109 -2.94 -0.53 -19.94
C ASN A 109 -3.63 -0.04 -21.23
N CYS A 110 -4.94 0.16 -21.16
CA CYS A 110 -5.83 0.53 -22.26
C CYS A 110 -6.39 1.93 -22.03
N THR A 111 -5.58 2.94 -22.35
CA THR A 111 -6.06 4.32 -22.47
C THR A 111 -6.63 4.53 -23.88
N THR A 112 -5.83 5.05 -24.83
CA THR A 112 -6.22 5.17 -26.24
C THR A 112 -6.00 3.86 -27.00
N ASN A 113 -4.88 3.18 -26.74
CA ASN A 113 -4.55 1.86 -27.26
C ASN A 113 -4.18 0.95 -26.07
N CYS A 114 -4.33 -0.36 -26.24
CA CYS A 114 -3.91 -1.33 -25.23
C CYS A 114 -2.43 -1.68 -25.39
N GLU A 115 -1.64 -1.29 -24.40
CA GLU A 115 -0.21 -1.58 -24.33
C GLU A 115 0.06 -2.61 -23.23
N ALA A 116 0.89 -3.62 -23.52
CA ALA A 116 1.24 -4.63 -22.53
C ALA A 116 2.03 -3.99 -21.38
N THR A 117 1.72 -4.39 -20.15
CA THR A 117 2.37 -3.84 -18.94
C THR A 117 2.94 -4.95 -18.06
N VAL A 118 3.93 -4.61 -17.25
CA VAL A 118 4.51 -5.52 -16.26
C VAL A 118 3.64 -5.48 -15.01
N THR A 119 2.77 -6.47 -14.84
CA THR A 119 1.86 -6.53 -13.68
C THR A 119 2.10 -7.79 -12.86
N VAL A 120 2.23 -7.64 -11.55
CA VAL A 120 2.39 -8.78 -10.63
C VAL A 120 1.21 -9.76 -10.77
N GLY A 121 1.54 -11.03 -10.99
CA GLY A 121 0.59 -12.12 -11.18
C GLY A 121 0.17 -12.37 -12.62
N ASP A 122 0.77 -11.68 -13.60
CA ASP A 122 0.71 -12.08 -15.01
C ASP A 122 1.58 -13.33 -15.27
N ASP A 123 1.35 -13.98 -16.41
CA ASP A 123 2.08 -15.16 -16.84
C ASP A 123 3.57 -14.85 -17.02
N ASN A 124 4.42 -15.81 -16.65
CA ASN A 124 5.86 -15.58 -16.58
C ASN A 124 6.47 -15.21 -17.94
N THR A 125 5.94 -15.74 -19.04
CA THR A 125 6.47 -15.46 -20.38
C THR A 125 6.21 -14.01 -20.79
N THR A 126 4.98 -13.53 -20.63
CA THR A 126 4.66 -12.12 -20.90
C THR A 126 5.36 -11.18 -19.94
N PHE A 127 5.34 -11.49 -18.64
CA PHE A 127 5.99 -10.67 -17.61
C PHE A 127 7.48 -10.46 -17.91
N GLN A 128 8.22 -11.55 -18.17
CA GLN A 128 9.65 -11.47 -18.49
C GLN A 128 9.91 -10.76 -19.81
N GLY A 129 9.06 -11.00 -20.83
CA GLY A 129 9.19 -10.36 -22.14
C GLY A 129 9.06 -8.84 -22.07
N VAL A 130 7.99 -8.34 -21.42
CA VAL A 130 7.77 -6.89 -21.27
C VAL A 130 8.84 -6.28 -20.36
N ALA A 131 9.20 -6.95 -19.26
CA ALA A 131 10.25 -6.47 -18.36
C ALA A 131 11.61 -6.33 -19.07
N ALA A 132 11.98 -7.30 -19.91
CA ALA A 132 13.21 -7.23 -20.70
C ALA A 132 13.19 -6.07 -21.72
N GLN A 133 12.05 -5.84 -22.37
CA GLN A 133 11.89 -4.70 -23.29
C GLN A 133 12.07 -3.36 -22.57
N VAL A 134 11.46 -3.20 -21.39
CA VAL A 134 11.60 -1.99 -20.56
C VAL A 134 13.06 -1.80 -20.11
N GLN A 135 13.71 -2.86 -19.63
CA GLN A 135 15.10 -2.80 -19.18
C GLN A 135 16.05 -2.43 -20.33
N ASN A 136 15.86 -3.01 -21.51
CA ASN A 136 16.65 -2.69 -22.70
C ASN A 136 16.45 -1.24 -23.15
N LYS A 137 15.22 -0.71 -23.06
CA LYS A 137 14.94 0.70 -23.35
C LYS A 137 15.63 1.63 -22.35
N PHE A 138 15.60 1.28 -21.06
CA PHE A 138 16.26 2.07 -20.01
C PHE A 138 17.79 2.08 -20.14
N SER A 139 18.41 0.94 -20.46
CA SER A 139 19.86 0.86 -20.65
C SER A 139 20.33 1.68 -21.85
N GLN A 140 19.60 1.64 -22.97
CA GLN A 140 19.87 2.48 -24.14
C GLN A 140 19.79 3.97 -23.80
N ALA A 141 18.72 4.40 -23.12
CA ALA A 141 18.57 5.81 -22.72
C ALA A 141 19.71 6.28 -21.81
N THR A 142 20.15 5.44 -20.88
CA THR A 142 21.27 5.77 -19.98
C THR A 142 22.61 5.83 -20.72
N SER A 143 22.84 4.95 -21.69
CA SER A 143 24.08 4.94 -22.49
C SER A 143 24.25 6.18 -23.36
N LEU A 144 23.16 6.72 -23.93
CA LEU A 144 23.17 7.96 -24.70
C LEU A 144 23.48 9.17 -23.80
N ALA A 145 22.88 9.22 -22.61
CA ALA A 145 23.13 10.27 -21.63
C ALA A 145 24.56 10.27 -21.05
N GLN A 146 25.28 9.15 -21.17
CA GLN A 146 26.70 9.06 -20.81
C GLN A 146 27.61 9.49 -21.96
N ALA A 147 27.28 9.13 -23.21
CA ALA A 147 28.03 9.57 -24.39
C ALA A 147 28.05 11.10 -24.57
N ASP A 148 26.97 11.80 -24.18
CA ASP A 148 26.89 13.26 -24.23
C ASP A 148 27.73 13.97 -23.13
N LYS A 149 28.24 13.23 -22.13
CA LYS A 149 29.12 13.80 -21.08
C LYS A 149 30.61 13.63 -21.38
N GLU A 150 30.96 12.83 -22.39
CA GLU A 150 32.34 12.58 -22.81
C GLU A 150 32.76 13.42 -24.04
N ASN A 151 31.88 14.33 -24.49
CA ASN A 151 32.10 15.28 -25.58
C ASN A 151 31.88 16.71 -25.11
#